data_AF-A0A919SDD9-F1
#
_entry.id   AF-A0A919SDD9-F1
#
_cell.length_a   1.000
_cell.length_b   1.000
_cell.length_c   1.000
_cell.angle_alpha   90.00
_cell.angle_beta   90.00
_cell.angle_gamma   90.00
#
_symmetry.space_group_name_H-M   'P 1'
#
loop_
_entity.id
_entity.type
_entity.pdbx_description
1 polymer ?
#
loop_
_entity_poly.entity_id
_entity_poly.type
_entity_poly.pdbx_seq_one_letter_code
_entity_poly.pdbx_strand_id
1 'polypeptide(L)'
;MHTRSVTGMITAVSDPVWRVRFTRAELPVPSSPLPGMAQFCAAWPGWLAESGVEPGTPFLVSPSFGFDVVLNGFFREPTMRAAAATTQSGYARNVAAFLSFLWSARDRRSWRDASEDDHLAYLVWRRRDPDGPRVAGATWDREVAAVNRFYRWAVRRGQVQRNPVPQVTRRPAGFGAGWAGARMWDE
;
A
#
# COMPACT_ATOMS: atom_id res chain seq x y z
N MET A 1 -25.51 -40.49 -28.72
CA MET A 1 -25.21 -41.03 -27.37
C MET A 1 -23.68 -41.06 -27.25
N HIS A 2 -22.94 -40.28 -26.48
CA HIS A 2 -23.19 -39.41 -25.33
C HIS A 2 -22.31 -38.16 -25.43
N THR A 3 -22.92 -36.99 -25.34
CA THR A 3 -22.26 -35.71 -25.04
C THR A 3 -21.96 -35.66 -23.54
N ARG A 4 -20.70 -35.47 -23.15
CA ARG A 4 -20.37 -34.97 -21.80
C ARG A 4 -19.93 -33.51 -21.93
N SER A 5 -20.91 -32.62 -21.81
CA SER A 5 -20.65 -31.23 -21.45
C SER A 5 -20.08 -31.21 -20.03
N VAL A 6 -18.85 -30.74 -19.88
CA VAL A 6 -18.35 -30.27 -18.58
C VAL A 6 -18.49 -28.76 -18.60
N THR A 7 -19.66 -28.29 -18.15
CA THR A 7 -19.88 -26.90 -17.76
C THR A 7 -19.07 -26.66 -16.49
N GLY A 8 -17.81 -26.27 -16.66
CA GLY A 8 -17.03 -25.67 -15.59
C GLY A 8 -17.47 -24.21 -15.46
N MET A 9 -18.23 -23.89 -14.41
CA MET A 9 -18.26 -22.53 -13.88
C MET A 9 -16.83 -22.20 -13.45
N ILE A 10 -16.06 -21.54 -14.32
CA ILE A 10 -14.86 -20.83 -13.89
C ILE A 10 -15.38 -19.63 -13.12
N THR A 11 -15.56 -19.80 -11.81
CA THR A 11 -15.53 -18.67 -10.90
C THR A 11 -14.26 -17.90 -11.24
N ALA A 12 -14.39 -16.68 -11.75
CA ALA A 12 -13.25 -15.81 -12.00
C ALA A 12 -12.51 -15.66 -10.66
N VAL A 13 -11.43 -16.42 -10.49
CA VAL A 13 -10.50 -16.21 -9.39
C VAL A 13 -9.89 -14.85 -9.68
N SER A 14 -10.40 -13.82 -9.01
CA SER A 14 -9.79 -12.49 -9.05
C SER A 14 -8.30 -12.66 -8.79
N ASP A 15 -7.47 -11.98 -9.58
CA ASP A 15 -6.03 -12.06 -9.41
C ASP A 15 -5.65 -11.86 -7.94
N PRO A 16 -4.69 -12.64 -7.43
CA PRO A 16 -4.33 -12.59 -6.03
C PRO A 16 -3.75 -11.19 -5.69
N VAL A 17 -4.52 -10.38 -4.96
CA VAL A 17 -4.18 -8.99 -4.56
C VAL A 17 -3.74 -8.89 -3.11
N TRP A 18 -2.92 -7.87 -2.81
CA TRP A 18 -2.58 -7.51 -1.43
C TRP A 18 -3.82 -7.01 -0.69
N ARG A 19 -3.98 -7.44 0.56
CA ARG A 19 -5.18 -7.19 1.35
C ARG A 19 -4.90 -6.25 2.50
N VAL A 20 -5.70 -5.19 2.61
CA VAL A 20 -5.74 -4.37 3.82
C VAL A 20 -6.57 -5.09 4.88
N ARG A 21 -6.03 -5.16 6.08
CA ARG A 21 -6.68 -5.62 7.31
C ARG A 21 -6.44 -4.59 8.40
N PHE A 22 -7.17 -4.72 9.49
CA PHE A 22 -7.10 -3.81 10.62
C PHE A 22 -6.96 -4.62 11.90
N THR A 23 -6.11 -4.14 12.79
CA THR A 23 -6.00 -4.71 14.14
C THR A 23 -7.35 -4.59 14.83
N ARG A 24 -7.75 -5.64 15.54
CA ARG A 24 -9.01 -5.67 16.29
C ARG A 24 -8.75 -5.26 17.72
N ALA A 25 -9.74 -4.63 18.35
CA ALA A 25 -9.69 -4.33 19.79
C ALA A 25 -9.60 -5.61 20.62
N GLU A 26 -10.29 -6.65 20.16
CA GLU A 26 -10.29 -7.96 20.79
C GLU A 26 -10.02 -9.02 19.72
N LEU A 27 -9.12 -9.94 20.04
CA LEU A 27 -8.95 -11.16 19.28
C LEU A 27 -9.55 -12.30 20.10
N PRO A 28 -10.59 -12.98 19.59
CA PRO A 28 -11.18 -14.08 20.32
C PRO A 28 -10.13 -15.18 20.48
N VAL A 29 -9.99 -15.69 21.70
CA VAL A 29 -9.20 -16.89 21.94
C VAL A 29 -9.90 -18.05 21.24
N PRO A 30 -9.23 -18.81 20.37
CA PRO A 30 -9.83 -19.96 19.71
C PRO A 30 -10.35 -20.95 20.76
N SER A 31 -11.60 -21.39 20.64
CA SER A 31 -12.19 -22.39 21.53
C SER A 31 -11.55 -23.78 21.37
N SER A 32 -10.89 -24.03 20.23
CA SER A 32 -10.09 -25.23 19.97
C SER A 32 -8.79 -24.81 19.26
N PRO A 33 -7.73 -24.46 20.02
CA PRO A 33 -6.45 -24.09 19.44
C PRO A 33 -5.77 -25.31 18.80
N LEU A 34 -5.02 -25.08 17.73
CA LEU A 34 -4.23 -26.12 17.09
C LEU A 34 -3.25 -26.76 18.08
N PRO A 35 -2.91 -28.06 17.93
CA PRO A 35 -1.87 -28.69 18.73
C PRO A 35 -0.58 -27.86 18.72
N GLY A 36 0.00 -27.60 19.89
CA GLY A 36 1.18 -26.74 20.06
C GLY A 36 0.89 -25.23 20.14
N MET A 37 -0.32 -24.77 19.78
CA MET A 37 -0.72 -23.36 19.91
C MET A 37 -1.47 -23.04 21.20
N ALA A 38 -1.91 -24.05 21.95
CA ALA A 38 -2.72 -23.85 23.17
C ALA A 38 -2.05 -22.92 24.20
N GLN A 39 -0.74 -23.10 24.46
CA GLN A 39 0.01 -22.25 25.39
C GLN A 39 0.10 -20.80 24.89
N PHE A 40 0.30 -20.59 23.59
CA PHE A 40 0.33 -19.26 22.98
C PHE A 40 -1.04 -18.59 23.04
N CYS A 41 -2.11 -19.30 22.74
CA CYS A 41 -3.48 -18.80 22.82
C CYS A 41 -3.87 -18.40 24.26
N ALA A 42 -3.41 -19.15 25.27
CA ALA A 42 -3.64 -18.84 26.67
C ALA A 42 -2.90 -17.56 27.12
N ALA A 43 -1.67 -17.35 26.65
CA ALA A 43 -0.87 -16.15 26.95
C ALA A 43 -1.28 -14.91 26.12
N TRP A 44 -2.08 -15.11 25.08
CA TRP A 44 -2.42 -14.09 24.08
C TRP A 44 -3.02 -12.79 24.64
N PRO A 45 -3.99 -12.81 25.57
CA PRO A 45 -4.59 -11.58 26.09
C PRO A 45 -3.58 -10.68 26.84
N GLY A 46 -2.71 -11.29 27.66
CA GLY A 46 -1.67 -10.56 28.39
C GLY A 46 -0.64 -9.96 27.44
N TRP A 47 -0.16 -10.76 26.48
CA TRP A 47 0.75 -10.27 25.45
C TRP A 47 0.17 -9.11 24.63
N LEU A 48 -1.11 -9.19 24.23
CA LEU A 48 -1.78 -8.12 23.50
C LEU A 48 -1.80 -6.81 24.29
N ALA A 49 -2.18 -6.89 25.58
CA ALA A 49 -2.23 -5.73 26.46
C ALA A 49 -0.87 -5.03 26.58
N GLU A 50 0.22 -5.81 26.65
CA GLU A 50 1.59 -5.29 26.75
C GLU A 50 2.17 -4.83 25.40
N SER A 51 1.73 -5.41 24.28
CA SER A 51 2.28 -5.15 22.95
C SER A 51 2.04 -3.72 22.42
N GLY A 52 1.08 -2.99 23.01
CA GLY A 52 0.71 -1.65 22.58
C GLY A 52 0.16 -1.60 21.15
N VAL A 53 -0.43 -2.69 20.66
CA VAL A 53 -1.05 -2.75 19.33
C VAL A 53 -2.37 -1.99 19.38
N GLU A 54 -2.38 -0.78 18.83
CA GLU A 54 -3.57 0.06 18.77
C GLU A 54 -4.64 -0.58 17.87
N PRO A 55 -5.88 -0.75 18.34
CA PRO A 55 -7.00 -1.20 17.52
C PRO A 55 -7.25 -0.26 16.34
N GLY A 56 -7.66 -0.81 15.20
CA GLY A 56 -7.90 -0.03 13.98
C GLY A 56 -6.65 0.36 13.19
N THR A 57 -5.45 -0.02 13.66
CA THR A 57 -4.20 0.14 12.89
C THR A 57 -4.27 -0.73 11.64
N PRO A 58 -4.09 -0.18 10.43
CA PRO A 58 -4.06 -0.98 9.21
C PRO A 58 -2.78 -1.82 9.13
N PHE A 59 -2.89 -2.98 8.50
CA PHE A 59 -1.76 -3.79 8.06
C PHE A 59 -2.08 -4.47 6.73
N LEU A 60 -1.03 -4.75 5.95
CA LEU A 60 -1.09 -5.39 4.65
C LEU A 60 -0.66 -6.85 4.76
N VAL A 61 -1.41 -7.71 4.10
CA VAL A 61 -1.14 -9.14 3.96
C VAL A 61 -0.91 -9.42 2.47
N SER A 62 0.16 -10.16 2.16
CA SER A 62 0.49 -10.52 0.78
C SER A 62 -0.58 -11.44 0.18
N PRO A 63 -0.60 -11.60 -1.15
CA PRO A 63 -1.56 -12.50 -1.78
C PRO A 63 -1.35 -13.98 -1.42
N SER A 64 -0.13 -14.34 -0.96
CA SER A 64 0.22 -15.65 -0.39
C SER A 64 -0.02 -15.75 1.12
N PHE A 65 -0.79 -14.84 1.71
CA PHE A 65 -1.08 -14.75 3.15
C PHE A 65 0.14 -14.48 4.05
N GLY A 66 1.21 -13.94 3.49
CA GLY A 66 2.40 -13.54 4.24
C GLY A 66 2.23 -12.19 4.93
N PHE A 67 2.81 -12.06 6.12
CA PHE A 67 2.90 -10.81 6.87
C PHE A 67 4.35 -10.31 6.89
N ASP A 68 4.64 -9.19 6.19
CA ASP A 68 5.96 -8.55 6.24
C ASP A 68 5.98 -7.56 7.41
N VAL A 69 6.73 -7.90 8.47
CA VAL A 69 6.88 -7.10 9.69
C VAL A 69 7.48 -5.73 9.41
N VAL A 70 8.45 -5.66 8.49
CA VAL A 70 9.11 -4.41 8.14
C VAL A 70 8.15 -3.51 7.40
N LEU A 71 7.53 -4.00 6.32
CA LEU A 71 6.56 -3.23 5.54
C LEU A 71 5.45 -2.67 6.43
N ASN A 72 4.89 -3.50 7.31
CA ASN A 72 3.82 -3.10 8.21
C ASN A 72 4.28 -2.16 9.33
N GLY A 73 5.60 -2.02 9.54
CA GLY A 73 6.18 -0.98 10.39
C GLY A 73 5.86 0.45 9.93
N PHE A 74 5.48 0.65 8.66
CA PHE A 74 5.04 1.95 8.14
C PHE A 74 3.83 2.50 8.91
N PHE A 75 2.83 1.67 9.19
CA PHE A 75 1.62 2.08 9.90
C PHE A 75 1.85 2.35 11.38
N ARG A 76 3.01 1.93 11.91
CA ARG A 76 3.44 2.19 13.29
C ARG A 76 4.28 3.46 13.43
N GLU A 77 4.58 4.16 12.33
CA GLU A 77 5.34 5.41 12.38
C GLU A 77 4.52 6.52 13.07
N PRO A 78 5.10 7.36 13.96
CA PRO A 78 4.33 8.29 14.77
C PRO A 78 3.40 9.22 13.99
N THR A 79 3.81 9.71 12.82
CA THR A 79 2.98 10.59 11.97
C THR A 79 1.87 9.83 11.23
N MET A 80 2.02 8.52 11.02
CA MET A 80 0.95 7.68 10.48
C MET A 80 -0.03 7.27 11.58
N ARG A 81 0.46 6.88 12.77
CA ARG A 81 -0.37 6.55 13.93
C ARG A 81 -1.23 7.72 14.38
N ALA A 82 -0.67 8.93 14.39
CA ALA A 82 -1.40 10.15 14.76
C ALA A 82 -2.42 10.62 13.69
N ALA A 83 -2.42 10.02 12.48
CA ALA A 83 -3.36 10.40 11.44
C ALA A 83 -4.77 9.85 11.70
N ALA A 84 -5.79 10.53 11.20
CA ALA A 84 -7.17 10.05 11.28
C ALA A 84 -7.33 8.65 10.66
N ALA A 85 -8.21 7.81 11.21
CA ALA A 85 -8.41 6.43 10.74
C ALA A 85 -8.75 6.32 9.24
N THR A 86 -9.51 7.29 8.70
CA THR A 86 -9.81 7.39 7.27
C THR A 86 -8.56 7.65 6.42
N THR A 87 -7.66 8.49 6.93
CA THR A 87 -6.36 8.76 6.31
C THR A 87 -5.48 7.52 6.32
N GLN A 88 -5.33 6.87 7.48
CA GLN A 88 -4.57 5.62 7.60
C GLN A 88 -5.10 4.55 6.62
N SER A 89 -6.42 4.36 6.58
CA SER A 89 -7.09 3.44 5.65
C SER A 89 -6.85 3.79 4.19
N GLY A 90 -6.87 5.08 3.84
CA GLY A 90 -6.57 5.57 2.49
C GLY A 90 -5.14 5.27 2.07
N TYR A 91 -4.16 5.57 2.93
CA TYR A 91 -2.76 5.22 2.68
C TYR A 91 -2.58 3.70 2.53
N ALA A 92 -3.19 2.90 3.41
CA ALA A 92 -3.08 1.44 3.34
C ALA A 92 -3.64 0.88 2.02
N ARG A 93 -4.81 1.35 1.58
CA ARG A 93 -5.41 0.93 0.30
C ARG A 93 -4.56 1.32 -0.90
N ASN A 94 -4.05 2.55 -0.93
CA ASN A 94 -3.24 3.03 -2.04
C ASN A 94 -1.89 2.29 -2.11
N VAL A 95 -1.24 2.03 -0.97
CA VAL A 95 -0.03 1.20 -0.93
C VAL A 95 -0.34 -0.23 -1.37
N ALA A 96 -1.43 -0.84 -0.88
CA ALA A 96 -1.85 -2.18 -1.30
C ALA A 96 -2.13 -2.27 -2.81
N ALA A 97 -2.69 -1.23 -3.42
CA ALA A 97 -2.93 -1.18 -4.86
C ALA A 97 -1.61 -1.23 -5.65
N PHE A 98 -0.60 -0.46 -5.24
CA PHE A 98 0.73 -0.50 -5.86
C PHE A 98 1.41 -1.86 -5.67
N LEU A 99 1.36 -2.43 -4.46
CA LEU A 99 1.94 -3.75 -4.21
C LEU A 99 1.23 -4.87 -4.97
N SER A 100 -0.08 -4.75 -5.17
CA SER A 100 -0.86 -5.67 -6.00
C SER A 100 -0.42 -5.59 -7.45
N PHE A 101 -0.18 -4.38 -7.97
CA PHE A 101 0.40 -4.21 -9.31
C PHE A 101 1.79 -4.84 -9.43
N LEU A 102 2.69 -4.60 -8.46
CA LEU A 102 4.00 -5.26 -8.45
C LEU A 102 3.84 -6.79 -8.45
N TRP A 103 2.84 -7.29 -7.73
CA TRP A 103 2.60 -8.72 -7.64
C TRP A 103 2.10 -9.32 -8.96
N SER A 104 1.06 -8.74 -9.54
CA SER A 104 0.38 -9.31 -10.71
C SER A 104 1.07 -8.98 -12.02
N ALA A 105 1.60 -7.77 -12.17
CA ALA A 105 2.11 -7.27 -13.45
C ALA A 105 3.65 -7.24 -13.53
N ARG A 106 4.36 -7.41 -12.40
CA ARG A 106 5.83 -7.32 -12.34
C ARG A 106 6.49 -8.57 -11.75
N ASP A 107 5.95 -9.74 -12.07
CA ASP A 107 6.50 -11.04 -11.68
C ASP A 107 6.75 -11.15 -10.15
N ARG A 108 5.72 -10.82 -9.36
CA ARG A 108 5.77 -10.89 -7.89
C ARG A 108 6.88 -10.06 -7.26
N ARG A 109 7.28 -8.96 -7.92
CA ARG A 109 8.36 -8.08 -7.46
C ARG A 109 8.16 -7.66 -6.01
N SER A 110 9.20 -7.87 -5.22
CA SER A 110 9.29 -7.38 -3.85
C SER A 110 9.21 -5.85 -3.85
N TRP A 111 8.52 -5.29 -2.86
CA TRP A 111 8.50 -3.85 -2.66
C TRP A 111 9.90 -3.27 -2.41
N ARG A 112 10.85 -4.08 -1.93
CA ARG A 112 12.24 -3.62 -1.75
C ARG A 112 13.00 -3.41 -3.06
N ASP A 113 12.56 -4.10 -4.11
CA ASP A 113 13.19 -4.08 -5.43
C ASP A 113 12.41 -3.22 -6.43
N ALA A 114 11.39 -2.49 -5.95
CA ALA A 114 10.63 -1.56 -6.76
C ALA A 114 11.52 -0.40 -7.24
N SER A 115 11.48 -0.17 -8.54
CA SER A 115 12.29 0.81 -9.27
C SER A 115 11.44 1.91 -9.89
N GLU A 116 12.09 2.94 -10.44
CA GLU A 116 11.40 3.99 -11.20
C GLU A 116 10.64 3.41 -12.41
N ASP A 117 11.20 2.40 -13.08
CA ASP A 117 10.52 1.70 -14.18
C ASP A 117 9.24 0.99 -13.72
N ASP A 118 9.18 0.53 -12.47
CA ASP A 118 7.96 -0.04 -11.89
C ASP A 118 6.90 1.05 -11.64
N HIS A 119 7.33 2.24 -11.19
CA HIS A 119 6.44 3.39 -11.04
C HIS A 119 5.89 3.88 -12.38
N LEU A 120 6.73 3.98 -13.42
CA LEU A 120 6.30 4.37 -14.75
C LEU A 120 5.34 3.34 -15.36
N ALA A 121 5.61 2.05 -15.21
CA ALA A 121 4.68 1.01 -15.63
C ALA A 121 3.35 1.10 -14.87
N TYR A 122 3.39 1.38 -13.57
CA TYR A 122 2.18 1.60 -12.77
C TYR A 122 1.38 2.81 -13.26
N LEU A 123 2.05 3.92 -13.63
CA LEU A 123 1.41 5.08 -14.25
C LEU A 123 0.69 4.70 -15.54
N VAL A 124 1.36 3.98 -16.45
CA VAL A 124 0.74 3.54 -17.71
C VAL A 124 -0.47 2.66 -17.44
N TRP A 125 -0.33 1.67 -16.55
CA TRP A 125 -1.40 0.76 -16.16
C TRP A 125 -2.61 1.47 -15.54
N ARG A 126 -2.38 2.48 -14.69
CA ARG A 126 -3.46 3.24 -14.03
C ARG A 126 -4.10 4.33 -14.90
N ARG A 127 -3.41 4.82 -15.92
CA ARG A 127 -3.86 6.02 -16.68
C ARG A 127 -4.16 5.79 -18.14
N ARG A 128 -3.61 4.75 -18.76
CA ARG A 128 -3.61 4.59 -20.22
C ARG A 128 -4.07 3.20 -20.66
N ASP A 129 -3.69 2.18 -19.92
CA ASP A 129 -3.99 0.79 -20.24
C ASP A 129 -5.52 0.53 -20.28
N PRO A 130 -6.09 0.06 -21.41
CA PRO A 130 -7.50 -0.30 -21.51
C PRO A 130 -7.93 -1.45 -20.61
N ASP A 131 -7.02 -2.39 -20.35
CA ASP A 131 -7.26 -3.58 -19.53
C ASP A 131 -6.91 -3.33 -18.06
N GLY A 132 -6.22 -2.24 -17.77
CA GLY A 132 -5.96 -1.76 -16.42
C GLY A 132 -7.18 -1.06 -15.79
N PRO A 133 -7.33 -1.10 -14.45
CA PRO A 133 -8.34 -0.32 -13.76
C PRO A 133 -7.95 1.15 -13.88
N ARG A 134 -8.47 1.87 -14.87
CA ARG A 134 -8.09 3.28 -15.08
C ARG A 134 -8.66 4.19 -14.00
N VAL A 135 -7.91 5.23 -13.65
CA VAL A 135 -8.36 6.27 -12.73
C VAL A 135 -8.11 7.69 -13.21
N ALA A 136 -8.93 8.60 -12.70
CA ALA A 136 -8.82 10.03 -12.95
C ALA A 136 -7.60 10.66 -12.26
N GLY A 137 -7.28 11.90 -12.69
CA GLY A 137 -6.28 12.82 -12.14
C GLY A 137 -6.08 12.72 -10.63
N ALA A 138 -7.09 13.17 -9.90
CA ALA A 138 -7.02 13.30 -8.45
C ALA A 138 -6.81 11.96 -7.72
N THR A 139 -7.34 10.85 -8.24
CA THR A 139 -7.14 9.53 -7.64
C THR A 139 -5.71 9.06 -7.83
N TRP A 140 -5.15 9.24 -9.03
CA TRP A 140 -3.74 8.97 -9.29
C TRP A 140 -2.82 9.79 -8.38
N ASP A 141 -3.07 11.08 -8.21
CA ASP A 141 -2.23 11.94 -7.36
C ASP A 141 -2.22 11.45 -5.91
N ARG A 142 -3.38 11.00 -5.39
CA ARG A 142 -3.49 10.41 -4.05
C ARG A 142 -2.74 9.07 -3.94
N GLU A 143 -2.78 8.24 -4.98
CA GLU A 143 -2.05 6.97 -5.01
C GLU A 143 -0.54 7.20 -5.01
N VAL A 144 -0.04 8.07 -5.88
CA VAL A 144 1.37 8.43 -5.93
C VAL A 144 1.82 9.08 -4.63
N ALA A 145 1.03 9.98 -4.04
CA ALA A 145 1.37 10.58 -2.76
C ALA A 145 1.51 9.52 -1.65
N ALA A 146 0.65 8.50 -1.64
CA ALA A 146 0.71 7.41 -0.68
C ALA A 146 1.96 6.53 -0.87
N VAL A 147 2.22 6.11 -2.10
CA VAL A 147 3.42 5.32 -2.46
C VAL A 147 4.69 6.12 -2.13
N ASN A 148 4.75 7.39 -2.51
CA ASN A 148 5.87 8.27 -2.23
C ASN A 148 6.13 8.41 -0.72
N ARG A 149 5.09 8.59 0.10
CA ARG A 149 5.25 8.67 1.56
C ARG A 149 5.77 7.35 2.14
N PHE A 150 5.25 6.22 1.68
CA PHE A 150 5.71 4.89 2.09
C PHE A 150 7.19 4.70 1.77
N TYR A 151 7.62 4.96 0.54
CA TYR A 151 9.02 4.77 0.16
C TYR A 151 9.96 5.80 0.79
N ARG A 152 9.53 7.05 1.01
CA ARG A 152 10.31 8.01 1.83
C ARG A 152 10.53 7.50 3.25
N TRP A 153 9.52 6.89 3.87
CA TRP A 153 9.68 6.24 5.16
C TRP A 153 10.66 5.06 5.08
N ALA A 154 10.53 4.19 4.08
CA ALA A 154 11.41 3.04 3.91
C ALA A 154 12.88 3.43 3.70
N VAL A 155 13.14 4.46 2.88
CA VAL A 155 14.48 5.02 2.67
C VAL A 155 15.04 5.57 3.99
N ARG A 156 14.27 6.38 4.73
CA ARG A 156 14.69 6.90 6.05
C ARG A 156 15.01 5.78 7.06
N ARG A 157 14.37 4.62 6.93
CA ARG A 157 14.58 3.43 7.77
C ARG A 157 15.69 2.50 7.22
N GLY A 158 16.35 2.87 6.14
CA GLY A 158 17.39 2.05 5.50
C GLY A 158 16.90 0.74 4.89
N GLN A 159 15.59 0.60 4.65
CA GLN A 159 14.99 -0.66 4.16
C GLN A 159 15.07 -0.79 2.64
N VAL A 160 15.21 0.34 1.94
CA VAL A 160 15.40 0.43 0.50
C VAL A 160 16.37 1.57 0.20
N GLN A 161 17.11 1.44 -0.89
CA GLN A 161 18.13 2.43 -1.26
C GLN A 161 17.55 3.68 -1.91
N ARG A 162 16.47 3.52 -2.69
CA ARG A 162 15.88 4.59 -3.49
C ARG A 162 14.35 4.53 -3.43
N ASN A 163 13.72 5.67 -3.67
CA ASN A 163 12.28 5.77 -3.84
C ASN A 163 11.95 5.58 -5.32
N PRO A 164 11.06 4.63 -5.69
CA PRO A 164 10.62 4.43 -7.07
C PRO A 164 9.82 5.61 -7.64
N VAL A 165 9.25 6.46 -6.78
CA VAL A 165 8.59 7.70 -7.23
C VAL A 165 9.66 8.77 -7.47
N PRO A 166 9.79 9.33 -8.69
CA PRO A 166 10.73 10.39 -8.99
C PRO A 166 10.52 11.60 -8.07
N GLN A 167 11.61 12.09 -7.48
CA GLN A 167 11.56 13.29 -6.65
C GLN A 167 11.83 14.50 -7.53
N VAL A 168 10.81 15.31 -7.81
CA VAL A 168 11.02 16.60 -8.48
C VAL A 168 11.82 17.49 -7.54
N THR A 169 13.09 17.73 -7.85
CA THR A 169 13.87 18.76 -7.15
C THR A 169 13.26 20.11 -7.52
N ARG A 170 12.45 20.68 -6.63
CA ARG A 170 12.08 22.09 -6.77
C ARG A 170 13.36 22.88 -6.60
N ARG A 171 13.86 23.45 -7.70
CA ARG A 171 14.89 24.48 -7.66
C ARG A 171 14.35 25.57 -6.73
N PRO A 172 15.09 26.02 -5.70
CA PRO A 172 14.64 27.15 -4.89
C PRO A 172 14.32 28.29 -5.86
N ALA A 173 13.11 28.85 -5.79
CA ALA A 173 12.84 30.11 -6.45
C ALA A 173 13.89 31.08 -5.89
N GLY A 174 14.77 31.59 -6.75
CA GLY A 174 15.78 32.55 -6.33
C GLY A 174 15.09 33.69 -5.60
N PHE A 175 15.49 33.94 -4.35
CA PHE A 175 15.19 35.19 -3.66
C PHE A 175 15.84 36.31 -4.48
N GLY A 176 15.11 36.88 -5.44
CA GLY A 176 15.65 37.90 -6.34
C GLY A 176 15.09 37.86 -7.77
N ALA A 177 13.77 37.82 -7.93
CA ALA A 177 13.14 38.31 -9.15
C ALA A 177 12.07 39.31 -8.71
N GLY A 178 12.48 40.57 -8.66
CA GLY A 178 11.60 41.68 -8.33
C GLY A 178 10.43 41.72 -9.31
N TRP A 179 9.22 41.78 -8.77
CA TRP A 179 8.06 42.21 -9.52
C TRP A 179 8.22 43.71 -9.81
N ALA A 180 8.85 44.01 -10.94
CA ALA A 180 8.93 45.35 -11.52
C ALA A 180 8.40 45.29 -12.96
N GLY A 181 7.33 46.05 -13.23
CA GLY A 181 6.78 46.31 -14.57
C GLY A 181 5.70 45.30 -15.00
N ALA A 182 4.40 45.55 -14.83
CA ALA A 182 3.54 46.53 -15.53
C ALA A 182 3.03 46.06 -16.90
N ARG A 183 1.69 45.94 -16.97
CA ARG A 183 0.76 46.28 -18.07
C ARG A 183 0.87 45.58 -19.43
N MET A 184 -0.30 45.57 -20.09
CA MET A 184 -0.58 45.15 -21.48
C MET A 184 -0.75 43.61 -21.55
N TRP A 185 -1.92 43.05 -21.86
CA TRP A 185 -2.78 43.35 -22.99
C TRP A 185 -4.28 43.20 -22.66
N ASP A 186 -5.05 44.23 -22.99
CA ASP A 186 -6.38 44.08 -23.57
C ASP A 186 -6.19 43.78 -25.07
N GLU A 187 -6.86 42.74 -25.56
CA GLU A 187 -7.60 42.65 -26.83
C GLU A 187 -8.30 41.29 -26.92
#